data_AF-A0A645K0K2-F1
#
_entry.id   AF-A0A645K0K2-F1
#
_cell.length_a   1.000
_cell.length_b   1.000
_cell.length_c   1.000
_cell.angle_alpha   90.00
_cell.angle_beta   90.00
_cell.angle_gamma   90.00
#
_symmetry.space_group_name_H-M   'P 1'
#
loop_
_entity.id
_entity.type
_entity.pdbx_description
1 polymer ?
#
loop_
_entity_poly.entity_id
_entity_poly.type
_entity_poly.pdbx_seq_one_letter_code
_entity_poly.pdbx_strand_id
1 'polypeptide(L)' 'MRSGEAKEIILATNPSMEGDATALYLRQQLLNMNVRVTRLARGLPVGGDLEYADQNTLLRALAGRQEMS' A
#
# COMPACT_ATOMS: atom_id res chain seq x y z
N MET A 1 -19.83 -11.97 10.02
CA MET A 1 -19.89 -10.52 9.75
C MET A 1 -21.08 -10.28 8.85
N ARG A 2 -22.09 -9.55 9.32
CA ARG A 2 -23.23 -9.15 8.47
C ARG A 2 -22.71 -8.21 7.39
N SER A 3 -23.10 -8.49 6.17
CA SER A 3 -22.82 -7.76 4.94
C SER A 3 -23.39 -6.34 4.99
N GLY A 4 -22.77 -5.45 5.77
CA GLY A 4 -22.70 -4.06 5.36
C GLY A 4 -21.76 -4.04 4.19
N GLU A 5 -22.23 -3.64 3.01
CA GLU A 5 -21.42 -3.48 1.80
C GLU A 5 -20.15 -2.68 2.16
N ALA A 6 -19.02 -3.38 2.30
CA ALA A 6 -17.76 -2.71 2.60
C ALA A 6 -17.48 -1.77 1.43
N LYS A 7 -17.32 -0.48 1.72
CA LYS A 7 -17.00 0.52 0.70
C LYS A 7 -15.54 0.45 0.26
N GLU A 8 -14.68 -0.07 1.14
CA GLU A 8 -13.25 -0.16 0.91
C GLU A 8 -12.64 -1.41 1.58
N ILE A 9 -11.67 -2.01 0.89
CA ILE A 9 -10.78 -3.04 1.40
C ILE A 9 -9.36 -2.46 1.38
N ILE A 10 -8.74 -2.35 2.56
CA ILE A 10 -7.37 -1.89 2.71
C ILE A 10 -6.46 -3.10 2.86
N LEU A 11 -5.55 -3.29 1.90
CA LEU A 11 -4.54 -4.34 1.95
C LEU A 11 -3.38 -3.89 2.85
N ALA A 12 -3.24 -4.53 4.01
CA ALA A 12 -2.21 -4.23 5.01
C ALA A 12 -1.20 -5.38 5.16
N THR A 13 -0.85 -6.05 4.05
CA THR A 13 0.22 -7.05 4.05
C THR A 13 1.57 -6.39 4.29
N ASN A 14 2.51 -7.15 4.84
CA ASN A 14 3.88 -6.68 5.10
C ASN A 14 4.50 -6.03 3.85
N PRO A 15 5.32 -4.98 4.00
CA PRO A 15 5.99 -4.30 2.88
C PRO A 15 7.19 -5.09 2.32
N SER A 16 7.06 -6.43 2.24
CA SER A 16 8.06 -7.34 1.65
C SER A 16 7.67 -7.76 0.23
N MET A 17 8.55 -8.49 -0.45
CA MET A 17 8.27 -9.05 -1.78
C MET A 17 7.07 -10.02 -1.75
N GLU A 18 7.00 -10.86 -0.72
CA GLU A 18 5.92 -11.84 -0.52
C GLU A 18 4.61 -11.11 -0.22
N GLY A 19 4.64 -10.11 0.68
CA GLY A 19 3.47 -9.30 0.97
C GLY A 19 2.98 -8.50 -0.24
N ASP A 20 3.88 -8.10 -1.13
CA ASP A 20 3.56 -7.52 -2.44
C ASP A 20 2.85 -8.49 -3.37
N ALA A 21 3.38 -9.70 -3.50
CA ALA A 21 2.75 -10.74 -4.29
C ALA A 21 1.35 -11.08 -3.76
N THR A 22 1.20 -11.22 -2.44
CA THR A 22 -0.09 -11.50 -1.81
C THR A 22 -1.10 -10.37 -2.05
N ALA A 23 -0.70 -9.12 -1.89
CA ALA A 23 -1.61 -7.99 -2.14
C ALA A 23 -2.01 -7.89 -3.61
N LEU A 24 -1.09 -8.15 -4.55
CA LEU A 24 -1.41 -8.18 -5.97
C LEU A 24 -2.40 -9.31 -6.29
N TYR A 25 -2.18 -10.48 -5.73
CA TYR A 25 -3.08 -11.63 -5.87
C TYR A 25 -4.48 -11.30 -5.33
N LEU A 26 -4.58 -10.77 -4.11
CA LEU A 26 -5.86 -10.37 -3.52
C LEU A 26 -6.57 -9.30 -4.36
N ARG A 27 -5.83 -8.28 -4.84
CA ARG A 27 -6.39 -7.27 -5.74
C ARG A 27 -7.04 -7.90 -6.96
N GLN A 28 -6.41 -8.90 -7.58
CA GLN A 28 -6.95 -9.60 -8.75
C GLN A 28 -8.25 -10.36 -8.42
N GLN A 29 -8.31 -11.02 -7.25
CA GLN A 29 -9.53 -11.71 -6.81
C GLN A 29 -10.68 -10.76 -6.49
N LEU A 30 -10.37 -9.53 -6.09
CA LEU A 30 -11.34 -8.50 -5.70
C LEU A 30 -11.80 -7.62 -6.89
N LEU A 31 -11.24 -7.77 -8.10
CA LEU A 31 -11.54 -6.90 -9.25
C LEU A 31 -13.04 -6.85 -9.63
N ASN A 32 -13.75 -7.96 -9.43
CA ASN A 32 -15.16 -8.08 -9.78
C ASN A 32 -16.11 -7.68 -8.64
N MET A 33 -15.57 -7.31 -7.49
CA MET A 33 -16.35 -6.76 -6.39
C MET A 33 -16.46 -5.25 -6.62
N ASN A 34 -17.67 -4.70 -6.52
CA ASN A 34 -17.90 -3.26 -6.60
C ASN A 34 -17.44 -2.55 -5.30
N VAL A 35 -16.16 -2.72 -4.96
CA VAL A 35 -15.53 -2.23 -3.72
C VAL A 35 -14.21 -1.58 -4.06
N ARG A 36 -13.90 -0.47 -3.39
CA ARG A 36 -12.61 0.19 -3.55
C ARG A 36 -11.52 -0.67 -2.90
N VAL A 37 -10.47 -1.03 -3.62
CA VAL A 37 -9.32 -1.73 -3.04
C VAL A 37 -8.14 -0.77 -3.00
N THR A 38 -7.59 -0.56 -1.80
CA THR A 38 -6.41 0.30 -1.58
C THR A 38 -5.34 -0.46 -0.82
N ARG A 39 -4.16 0.15 -0.74
CA ARG A 39 -3.01 -0.40 0.00
C ARG A 39 -2.35 0.70 0.80
N LEU A 40 -1.82 0.34 1.96
CA LEU A 40 -1.04 1.26 2.79
C LEU A 40 0.11 1.86 1.97
N ALA A 41 0.36 3.15 2.19
CA ALA A 41 1.45 3.87 1.57
C ALA A 41 2.81 3.26 1.96
N ARG A 42 3.81 3.45 1.11
CA ARG A 42 5.17 2.98 1.32
C ARG A 42 6.16 4.09 1.02
N GLY A 43 7.16 4.22 1.87
CA GLY A 43 8.16 5.26 1.74
C GLY A 43 8.85 5.50 3.08
N LEU A 44 9.35 6.72 3.26
CA LEU A 44 10.08 7.11 4.45
C LEU A 44 9.17 7.13 5.68
N PRO A 45 9.64 6.61 6.83
CA PRO A 45 8.91 6.76 8.09
C PRO A 45 8.97 8.22 8.56
N VAL A 46 7.91 8.66 9.24
CA VAL A 46 7.90 9.97 9.89
C VAL A 46 8.96 9.98 11.00
N GLY A 47 9.81 11.02 11.00
CA GLY A 47 10.86 11.20 12.00
C GLY A 47 12.12 10.37 11.78
N GLY A 48 12.24 9.64 10.66
CA GLY A 48 13.50 9.00 10.26
C GLY A 48 14.35 9.94 9.40
N ASP A 49 15.68 9.87 9.55
CA ASP A 49 16.60 10.65 8.72
C ASP A 49 16.81 10.00 7.36
N LEU A 50 16.92 10.84 6.33
CA LEU A 50 17.12 10.42 4.95
C LEU A 50 18.41 9.61 4.76
N GLU A 51 19.44 9.93 5.53
CA GLU A 51 20.76 9.29 5.45
C GLU A 51 20.77 7.82 5.87
N TYR A 52 19.77 7.39 6.65
CA TYR A 52 19.62 6.00 7.09
C TYR A 52 18.61 5.21 6.25
N ALA A 53 17.96 5.86 5.27
CA ALA A 53 17.01 5.19 4.41
C ALA A 53 17.70 4.36 3.33
N ASP A 54 17.24 3.12 3.15
CA ASP A 54 17.73 2.27 2.07
C ASP A 54 17.20 2.76 0.70
N GLN A 55 17.90 2.35 -0.36
CA GLN A 55 17.57 2.74 -1.73
C GLN A 55 16.14 2.36 -2.15
N ASN A 56 15.62 1.21 -1.71
CA ASN A 56 14.26 0.81 -2.08
C ASN A 56 13.22 1.69 -1.39
N THR A 57 13.43 2.03 -0.13
CA THR A 57 12.57 2.96 0.61
C THR A 57 12.55 4.33 -0.06
N LEU A 58 13.71 4.85 -0.47
CA LEU A 58 13.82 6.11 -1.21
C LEU A 58 13.10 6.08 -2.56
N LEU A 59 13.30 5.02 -3.35
CA LEU A 59 12.62 4.84 -4.63
C LEU A 59 11.10 4.81 -4.47
N ARG A 60 10.60 4.11 -3.44
CA ARG A 60 9.16 4.05 -3.13
C ARG A 60 8.62 5.41 -2.70
N ALA A 61 9.34 6.13 -1.84
CA ALA A 61 8.95 7.48 -1.41
C ALA A 61 8.90 8.46 -2.60
N LEU A 62 9.88 8.40 -3.49
CA LEU A 62 9.94 9.26 -4.68
C LEU A 62 8.82 8.93 -5.68
N ALA A 63 8.51 7.64 -5.87
CA ALA A 63 7.41 7.19 -6.72
C ALA A 63 6.04 7.59 -6.14
N GLY A 64 5.90 7.60 -4.81
CA GLY A 64 4.69 7.98 -4.09
C GLY A 64 4.58 9.47 -3.74
N ARG A 65 5.49 10.33 -4.23
CA ARG A 65 5.48 11.76 -3.90
C ARG A 65 4.16 12.40 -4.32
N GLN A 66 3.63 13.26 -3.46
CA GLN A 66 2.40 14.00 -3.72
C GLN A 66 2.73 15.48 -3.87
N GLU A 67 1.97 16.18 -4.72
CA GLU A 67 2.05 17.63 -4.83
C GLU A 67 1.54 18.27 -3.53
N MET A 68 2.21 19.32 -3.08
CA MET A 68 1.74 20.11 -1.94
C MET A 68 0.80 21.19 -2.47
N SER A 69 -0.47 21.08 -2.13
CA SER A 69 -1.51 22.09 -2.36
C SER A 69 -1.55 23.14 -1.26
#